data_AF-A0AAC9FF24-F1
#
_entry.id   AF-A0AAC9FF24-F1
#
_cell.length_a   1.000
_cell.length_b   1.000
_cell.length_c   1.000
_cell.angle_alpha   90.00
_cell.angle_beta   90.00
_cell.angle_gamma   90.00
#
_symmetry.space_group_name_H-M   'P 1'
#
loop_
_entity.id
_entity.type
_entity.pdbx_description
1 polymer ?
#
loop_
_entity_poly.entity_id
_entity_poly.type
_entity_poly.pdbx_seq_one_letter_code
_entity_poly.pdbx_strand_id
1 'polypeptide(L)'
;MLKIENLHATVADKPILKGLSLSINAGEIHAIMGPNGAGKSTLSYVLGGRPGYEVTDGSATFDGQDLLDMDPHERAAAGLFLGFQYPVEIPGVSNVQFLRESLNAQRKARGEEPLSGGDFLKLAREKAGLLKLDMDMLKRPVNVGFSGGEKKRNEMVQMGILDPKLAILDETDSGLDIDALRVVGDGINAIMRRPDKAVLLITHYQRLLDYVQPDFVHVLAAGRIVKSGGPELALELEREGYAEIAA
;
A
#
# COMPACT_ATOMS: atom_id res chain seq x y z
N MET A 1 10.83 10.87 -2.88
CA MET A 1 10.71 9.67 -2.04
C MET A 1 10.60 8.45 -2.93
N LEU A 2 9.60 8.31 -3.80
CA LEU A 2 9.57 7.30 -4.87
C LEU A 2 9.73 7.99 -6.23
N LYS A 3 10.59 7.47 -7.11
CA LYS A 3 10.74 7.93 -8.49
C LYS A 3 10.75 6.75 -9.43
N ILE A 4 9.86 6.76 -10.41
CA ILE A 4 9.71 5.73 -11.45
C ILE A 4 9.95 6.40 -12.79
N GLU A 5 10.85 5.85 -13.60
CA GLU A 5 11.20 6.41 -14.90
C GLU A 5 11.09 5.35 -15.99
N ASN A 6 10.16 5.58 -16.93
CA ASN A 6 9.95 4.73 -18.10
C ASN A 6 9.85 3.24 -17.76
N LEU A 7 9.12 2.87 -16.71
CA LEU A 7 9.03 1.48 -16.25
C LEU A 7 8.20 0.62 -17.21
N HIS A 8 8.80 -0.46 -17.71
CA HIS A 8 8.13 -1.52 -18.47
C HIS A 8 8.18 -2.83 -17.69
N ALA A 9 7.07 -3.55 -17.67
CA ALA A 9 6.99 -4.81 -16.96
C ALA A 9 6.01 -5.79 -17.61
N THR A 10 6.34 -7.07 -17.55
CA THR A 10 5.54 -8.17 -18.07
C THR A 10 4.99 -9.05 -16.94
N VAL A 11 3.89 -9.74 -17.24
CA VAL A 11 3.32 -10.80 -16.39
C VAL A 11 3.05 -12.00 -17.29
N ALA A 12 3.70 -13.13 -17.01
CA ALA A 12 3.65 -14.31 -17.87
C ALA A 12 3.88 -13.94 -19.36
N ASP A 13 4.99 -13.25 -19.62
CA ASP A 13 5.45 -12.76 -20.93
C ASP A 13 4.55 -11.73 -21.63
N LYS A 14 3.45 -11.31 -21.01
CA LYS A 14 2.56 -10.27 -21.55
C LYS A 14 2.97 -8.89 -21.05
N PRO A 15 3.29 -7.93 -21.93
CA PRO A 15 3.59 -6.55 -21.53
C PRO A 15 2.37 -5.87 -20.91
N ILE A 16 2.49 -5.45 -19.64
CA ILE A 16 1.43 -4.78 -18.90
C ILE A 16 1.78 -3.32 -18.65
N LEU A 17 2.93 -3.03 -18.03
CA LEU A 17 3.43 -1.65 -17.91
C LEU A 17 4.25 -1.33 -19.16
N LYS A 18 4.04 -0.15 -19.74
CA LYS A 18 4.55 0.20 -21.08
C LYS A 18 5.28 1.54 -21.10
N GLY A 19 6.11 1.82 -20.11
CA GLY A 19 6.83 3.10 -19.98
C GLY A 19 6.11 4.04 -19.04
N LEU A 20 5.83 3.57 -17.83
CA LEU A 20 5.20 4.35 -16.77
C LEU A 20 6.24 5.22 -16.07
N SER A 21 5.97 6.52 -15.94
CA SER A 21 6.77 7.44 -15.12
C SER A 21 5.91 8.11 -14.07
N LEU A 22 6.39 8.14 -12.83
CA LEU A 22 5.68 8.70 -11.68
C LEU A 22 6.70 9.19 -10.65
N SER A 23 6.42 10.30 -9.98
CA SER A 23 7.23 10.79 -8.86
C SER A 23 6.32 11.13 -7.69
N ILE A 24 6.72 10.69 -6.50
CA ILE A 24 6.02 10.94 -5.24
C ILE A 24 7.04 11.46 -4.23
N ASN A 25 6.79 12.66 -3.71
CA ASN A 25 7.61 13.30 -2.70
C ASN A 25 7.16 12.91 -1.28
N ALA A 26 8.03 13.21 -0.31
CA ALA A 26 7.64 13.10 1.09
C ALA A 26 6.52 14.10 1.41
N GLY A 27 5.55 13.67 2.21
CA GLY A 27 4.36 14.42 2.56
C GLY A 27 3.19 14.27 1.59
N GLU A 28 3.38 13.62 0.43
CA GLU A 28 2.35 13.53 -0.61
C GLU A 28 1.58 12.21 -0.56
N ILE A 29 0.26 12.31 -0.79
CA ILE A 29 -0.64 11.18 -1.04
C ILE A 29 -1.06 11.24 -2.51
N HIS A 30 -0.73 10.18 -3.24
CA HIS A 30 -1.12 10.02 -4.65
C HIS A 30 -2.17 8.93 -4.77
N ALA A 31 -3.13 9.12 -5.67
CA ALA A 31 -4.08 8.10 -6.09
C ALA A 31 -3.83 7.71 -7.55
N ILE A 32 -3.76 6.41 -7.84
CA ILE A 32 -3.85 5.87 -9.20
C ILE A 32 -5.23 5.25 -9.38
N MET A 33 -5.93 5.77 -10.38
CA MET A 33 -7.23 5.31 -10.85
C MET A 33 -7.10 4.80 -12.29
N GLY A 34 -8.09 4.05 -12.77
CA GLY A 34 -8.06 3.52 -14.14
C GLY A 34 -8.89 2.24 -14.31
N PRO A 35 -9.20 1.83 -15.55
CA PRO A 35 -9.99 0.63 -15.80
C PRO A 35 -9.29 -0.65 -15.32
N ASN A 36 -10.07 -1.73 -15.20
CA ASN A 36 -9.54 -3.07 -14.90
C ASN A 36 -8.53 -3.47 -15.99
N GLY A 37 -7.42 -4.11 -15.58
CA GLY A 37 -6.37 -4.53 -16.52
C GLY A 37 -5.45 -3.41 -17.01
N ALA A 38 -5.60 -2.17 -16.55
CA ALA A 38 -4.72 -1.07 -16.95
C ALA A 38 -3.26 -1.17 -16.44
N GLY A 39 -3.00 -2.07 -15.48
CA GLY A 39 -1.68 -2.29 -14.88
C GLY A 39 -1.49 -1.75 -13.46
N LYS A 40 -2.56 -1.31 -12.77
CA LYS A 40 -2.45 -0.70 -11.43
C LYS A 40 -1.88 -1.66 -10.38
N SER A 41 -2.47 -2.84 -10.22
CA SER A 41 -1.93 -3.86 -9.32
C SER A 41 -0.61 -4.45 -9.82
N THR A 42 -0.35 -4.42 -11.13
CA THR A 42 0.98 -4.79 -11.66
C THR A 42 2.05 -3.83 -11.16
N LEU A 43 1.77 -2.52 -11.13
CA LEU A 43 2.67 -1.52 -10.55
C LEU A 43 2.93 -1.80 -9.07
N SER A 44 1.89 -2.04 -8.27
CA SER A 44 2.05 -2.34 -6.83
C SER A 44 2.94 -3.57 -6.60
N TYR A 45 2.73 -4.63 -7.37
CA TYR A 45 3.47 -5.89 -7.25
C TYR A 45 4.91 -5.81 -7.75
N VAL A 46 5.17 -5.06 -8.83
CA VAL A 46 6.54 -4.79 -9.30
C VAL A 46 7.32 -4.02 -8.24
N LEU A 47 6.73 -2.96 -7.68
CA LEU A 47 7.37 -2.15 -6.64
C LEU A 47 7.54 -2.94 -5.33
N GLY A 48 6.61 -3.82 -5.00
CA GLY A 48 6.69 -4.72 -3.85
C GLY A 48 7.63 -5.92 -4.03
N GLY A 49 8.17 -6.15 -5.23
CA GLY A 49 9.11 -7.24 -5.52
C GLY A 49 8.44 -8.62 -5.57
N ARG A 50 7.16 -8.67 -5.94
CA ARG A 50 6.43 -9.94 -6.02
C ARG A 50 7.00 -10.80 -7.16
N PRO A 51 7.32 -12.09 -6.92
CA PRO A 51 7.73 -12.99 -7.98
C PRO A 51 6.66 -13.16 -9.07
N GLY A 52 7.09 -13.41 -10.31
CA GLY A 52 6.19 -13.58 -11.46
C GLY A 52 5.89 -12.29 -12.24
N TYR A 53 6.51 -11.18 -11.85
CA TYR A 53 6.49 -9.89 -12.54
C TYR A 53 7.93 -9.56 -12.96
N GLU A 54 8.17 -9.32 -14.24
CA GLU A 54 9.52 -9.05 -14.77
C GLU A 54 9.59 -7.63 -15.28
N VAL A 55 10.58 -6.87 -14.80
CA VAL A 55 10.88 -5.53 -15.32
C VAL A 55 11.77 -5.68 -16.55
N THR A 56 11.33 -5.14 -17.68
CA THR A 56 12.04 -5.28 -18.96
C THR A 56 12.80 -4.03 -19.37
N ASP A 57 12.42 -2.86 -18.85
CA ASP A 57 13.07 -1.57 -19.10
C ASP A 57 12.65 -0.53 -18.04
N GLY A 58 13.41 0.56 -17.93
CA GLY A 58 13.18 1.63 -16.97
C GLY A 58 13.77 1.39 -15.58
N SER A 59 13.45 2.28 -14.65
CA SER A 59 13.97 2.23 -13.28
C SER A 59 12.94 2.65 -12.24
N ALA A 60 13.16 2.22 -11.00
CA ALA A 60 12.42 2.70 -9.84
C ALA A 60 13.38 2.89 -8.67
N THR A 61 13.37 4.08 -8.07
CA THR A 61 14.19 4.41 -6.89
C THR A 61 13.31 4.82 -5.71
N PHE A 62 13.72 4.42 -4.52
CA PHE A 62 13.09 4.78 -3.26
C PHE A 62 14.13 5.36 -2.30
N ASP A 63 13.92 6.61 -1.87
CA ASP A 63 14.89 7.42 -1.11
C ASP A 63 16.30 7.40 -1.74
N GLY A 64 16.34 7.42 -3.07
CA GLY A 64 17.58 7.43 -3.87
C GLY A 64 18.26 6.08 -4.03
N GLN A 65 17.72 5.01 -3.44
CA GLN A 65 18.22 3.65 -3.61
C GLN A 65 17.46 2.94 -4.73
N ASP A 66 18.15 2.08 -5.50
CA ASP A 66 17.49 1.29 -6.53
C ASP A 66 16.54 0.27 -5.88
N LEU A 67 15.25 0.42 -6.15
CA LEU A 67 14.22 -0.42 -5.56
C LEU A 67 14.16 -1.79 -6.27
N LEU A 68 14.53 -1.84 -7.55
CA LEU A 68 14.39 -3.04 -8.38
C LEU A 68 15.45 -4.09 -8.04
N ASP A 69 16.62 -3.65 -7.60
CA ASP A 69 17.73 -4.51 -7.17
C ASP A 69 17.57 -5.08 -5.74
N MET A 70 16.62 -4.55 -4.96
CA MET A 70 16.35 -5.01 -3.60
C MET A 70 15.44 -6.24 -3.57
N ASP A 71 15.75 -7.18 -2.68
CA ASP A 71 14.82 -8.24 -2.30
C ASP A 71 13.60 -7.65 -1.54
N PRO A 72 12.43 -8.31 -1.55
CA PRO A 72 11.21 -7.78 -0.91
C PRO A 72 11.37 -7.41 0.57
N HIS A 73 12.16 -8.19 1.31
CA HIS A 73 12.42 -7.94 2.73
C HIS A 73 13.32 -6.72 2.96
N GLU A 74 14.23 -6.42 2.03
CA GLU A 74 15.09 -5.23 2.06
C GLU A 74 14.26 -3.98 1.75
N ARG A 75 13.35 -4.06 0.76
CA ARG A 75 12.39 -2.97 0.48
C ARG A 75 11.54 -2.65 1.71
N ALA A 76 11.07 -3.68 2.40
CA ALA A 76 10.32 -3.53 3.65
C ALA A 76 11.15 -2.87 4.76
N ALA A 77 12.41 -3.31 4.93
CA ALA A 77 13.32 -2.70 5.90
C ALA A 77 13.67 -1.24 5.55
N ALA A 78 13.78 -0.89 4.27
CA ALA A 78 13.99 0.48 3.79
C ALA A 78 12.78 1.39 4.06
N GLY A 79 11.61 0.82 4.35
CA GLY A 79 10.39 1.54 4.75
C GLY A 79 9.27 1.49 3.72
N LEU A 80 9.29 0.56 2.76
CA LEU A 80 8.17 0.29 1.86
C LEU A 80 7.18 -0.69 2.50
N PHE A 81 5.90 -0.33 2.52
CA PHE A 81 4.81 -1.21 2.91
C PHE A 81 3.88 -1.45 1.72
N LEU A 82 3.49 -2.71 1.50
CA LEU A 82 2.50 -3.09 0.50
C LEU A 82 1.26 -3.62 1.22
N GLY A 83 0.15 -2.91 1.11
CA GLY A 83 -1.18 -3.38 1.48
C GLY A 83 -1.78 -4.19 0.32
N PHE A 84 -2.16 -5.43 0.59
CA PHE A 84 -2.66 -6.35 -0.41
C PHE A 84 -4.17 -6.19 -0.61
N GLN A 85 -4.62 -6.36 -1.86
CA GLN A 85 -6.04 -6.48 -2.20
C GLN A 85 -6.74 -7.58 -1.36
N TYR A 86 -6.08 -8.72 -1.13
CA TYR A 86 -6.61 -9.80 -0.30
C TYR A 86 -5.58 -10.27 0.74
N PRO A 87 -5.73 -9.86 2.02
CA PRO A 87 -4.86 -10.32 3.09
C PRO A 87 -4.99 -11.85 3.32
N VAL A 88 -3.85 -12.52 3.35
CA VAL A 88 -3.77 -13.99 3.47
C VAL A 88 -3.99 -14.47 4.90
N GLU A 89 -4.55 -15.67 5.05
CA GLU A 89 -4.65 -16.35 6.33
C GLU A 89 -3.41 -17.22 6.56
N ILE A 90 -2.86 -17.18 7.78
CA ILE A 90 -1.72 -18.02 8.17
C ILE A 90 -2.08 -18.81 9.42
N PRO A 91 -2.65 -20.01 9.26
CA PRO A 91 -2.97 -20.89 10.38
C PRO A 91 -1.74 -21.23 11.22
N GLY A 92 -1.91 -21.30 12.53
CA GLY A 92 -0.85 -21.66 13.47
C GLY A 92 0.17 -20.56 13.79
N VAL A 93 0.12 -19.40 13.11
CA VAL A 93 1.03 -18.28 13.37
C VAL A 93 0.30 -17.15 14.09
N SER A 94 0.61 -16.94 15.37
CA SER A 94 0.02 -15.84 16.15
C SER A 94 0.34 -14.48 15.52
N ASN A 95 -0.68 -13.63 15.36
CA ASN A 95 -0.53 -12.33 14.73
C ASN A 95 0.36 -11.37 15.55
N VAL A 96 0.24 -11.37 16.88
CA VAL A 96 1.17 -10.67 17.79
C VAL A 96 2.62 -11.08 17.55
N GLN A 97 2.89 -12.39 17.45
CA GLN A 97 4.25 -12.89 17.25
C GLN A 97 4.75 -12.52 15.85
N PHE A 98 3.94 -12.73 14.82
CA PHE A 98 4.26 -12.36 13.45
C PHE A 98 4.65 -10.89 13.32
N LEU A 99 3.87 -9.99 13.92
CA LEU A 99 4.10 -8.55 13.87
C LEU A 99 5.38 -8.15 14.63
N ARG A 100 5.63 -8.76 15.79
CA ARG A 100 6.84 -8.49 16.57
C ARG A 100 8.10 -8.93 15.82
N GLU A 101 8.09 -10.14 15.27
CA GLU A 101 9.24 -10.66 14.52
C GLU A 101 9.46 -9.86 13.23
N SER A 102 8.39 -9.48 12.54
CA SER A 102 8.47 -8.64 11.33
C SER A 102 9.09 -7.28 11.62
N LEU A 103 8.61 -6.60 12.68
CA LEU A 103 9.16 -5.31 13.09
C LEU A 103 10.63 -5.45 13.51
N ASN A 104 10.97 -6.43 14.36
CA ASN A 104 12.33 -6.61 14.83
C ASN A 104 13.31 -7.03 13.71
N ALA A 105 12.85 -7.79 12.72
CA ALA A 105 13.65 -8.11 11.54
C ALA A 105 14.01 -6.85 10.74
N GLN A 106 13.04 -5.95 10.53
CA GLN A 106 13.29 -4.68 9.86
C GLN A 106 14.18 -3.75 10.69
N ARG A 107 13.98 -3.66 12.01
CA ARG A 107 14.85 -2.89 12.92
C ARG A 107 16.29 -3.37 12.84
N LYS A 108 16.50 -4.70 12.91
CA LYS A 108 17.83 -5.32 12.78
C LYS A 108 18.49 -4.96 11.44
N ALA A 109 17.75 -5.04 10.34
CA ALA A 109 18.27 -4.66 9.02
C ALA A 109 18.68 -3.17 8.94
N ARG A 110 18.03 -2.30 9.72
CA ARG A 110 18.40 -0.88 9.87
C ARG A 110 19.46 -0.61 10.94
N GLY A 111 19.98 -1.63 11.63
CA GLY A 111 20.93 -1.46 12.73
C GLY A 111 20.31 -0.89 14.01
N GLU A 112 19.00 -0.97 14.17
CA GLU A 112 18.26 -0.54 15.36
C GLU A 112 18.12 -1.70 16.38
N GLU A 113 18.05 -1.34 17.65
CA GLU A 113 17.76 -2.31 18.72
C GLU A 113 16.36 -2.94 18.57
N PRO A 114 16.18 -4.24 18.82
CA PRO A 114 14.87 -4.86 18.80
C PRO A 114 13.97 -4.31 19.92
N LEU A 115 12.66 -4.24 19.67
CA LEU A 115 11.70 -3.94 20.74
C LEU A 115 11.62 -5.10 21.72
N SER A 116 11.59 -4.75 23.01
CA SER A 116 11.23 -5.69 24.07
C SER A 116 9.79 -6.17 23.89
N GLY A 117 9.45 -7.31 24.49
CA GLY A 117 8.07 -7.82 24.46
C GLY A 117 7.05 -6.86 25.09
N GLY A 118 7.44 -6.16 26.17
CA GLY A 118 6.60 -5.19 26.85
C GLY A 118 6.33 -3.95 26.00
N ASP A 119 7.38 -3.37 25.40
CA ASP A 119 7.26 -2.19 24.53
C ASP A 119 6.46 -2.52 23.28
N PHE A 120 6.71 -3.69 22.69
CA PHE A 120 5.93 -4.17 21.55
C PHE A 120 4.44 -4.30 21.89
N LEU A 121 4.09 -4.91 23.03
CA LEU A 121 2.67 -5.05 23.42
C LEU A 121 2.00 -3.71 23.68
N LYS A 122 2.73 -2.71 24.19
CA LYS A 122 2.24 -1.34 24.34
C LYS A 122 1.93 -0.71 22.97
N LEU A 123 2.88 -0.80 22.03
CA LEU A 123 2.71 -0.33 20.66
C LEU A 123 1.54 -1.05 19.96
N ALA A 124 1.49 -2.38 20.03
CA ALA A 124 0.44 -3.18 19.40
C ALA A 124 -0.96 -2.79 19.92
N ARG A 125 -1.10 -2.56 21.23
CA ARG A 125 -2.38 -2.12 21.83
C ARG A 125 -2.79 -0.73 21.34
N GLU A 126 -1.84 0.20 21.25
CA GLU A 126 -2.10 1.54 20.73
C GLU A 126 -2.62 1.49 19.29
N LYS A 127 -1.91 0.77 18.40
CA LYS A 127 -2.27 0.68 16.99
C LYS A 127 -3.56 -0.12 16.77
N ALA A 128 -3.77 -1.20 17.52
CA ALA A 128 -5.02 -1.96 17.47
C ALA A 128 -6.23 -1.08 17.85
N GLY A 129 -6.10 -0.29 18.93
CA GLY A 129 -7.14 0.63 19.36
C GLY A 129 -7.49 1.69 18.31
N LEU A 130 -6.49 2.26 17.65
CA LEU A 130 -6.67 3.22 16.55
C LEU A 130 -7.53 2.64 15.41
N LEU A 131 -7.36 1.35 15.11
CA LEU A 131 -8.06 0.65 14.03
C LEU A 131 -9.27 -0.15 14.51
N LYS A 132 -9.78 0.10 15.72
CA LYS A 132 -10.92 -0.60 16.31
C LYS A 132 -10.79 -2.13 16.25
N LEU A 133 -9.58 -2.63 16.47
CA LEU A 133 -9.27 -4.06 16.56
C LEU A 133 -8.94 -4.42 18.02
N ASP A 134 -9.52 -5.50 18.53
CA ASP A 134 -9.23 -5.96 19.90
C ASP A 134 -7.85 -6.66 19.95
N MET A 135 -7.16 -6.51 21.09
CA MET A 135 -5.97 -7.30 21.39
C MET A 135 -6.23 -8.81 21.37
N ASP A 136 -7.42 -9.26 21.73
CA ASP A 136 -7.78 -10.69 21.64
C ASP A 136 -7.83 -11.16 20.19
N MET A 137 -8.17 -10.27 19.25
CA MET A 137 -8.06 -10.57 17.82
C MET A 137 -6.60 -10.71 17.39
N LEU A 138 -5.71 -9.84 17.88
CA LEU A 138 -4.26 -9.95 17.57
C LEU A 138 -3.61 -11.21 18.15
N LYS A 139 -4.18 -11.84 19.19
CA LYS A 139 -3.65 -13.12 19.70
C LYS A 139 -3.95 -14.29 18.78
N ARG A 140 -5.00 -14.19 17.95
CA ARG A 140 -5.41 -15.24 17.00
C ARG A 140 -4.36 -15.44 15.90
N PRO A 141 -4.41 -16.58 15.19
CA PRO A 141 -3.59 -16.75 13.99
C PRO A 141 -3.88 -15.66 12.95
N VAL A 142 -2.87 -15.27 12.17
CA VAL A 142 -2.97 -14.15 11.21
C VAL A 142 -4.20 -14.32 10.31
N ASN A 143 -5.13 -13.38 10.43
CA ASN A 143 -6.37 -13.26 9.65
C ASN A 143 -7.35 -14.45 9.71
N VAL A 144 -7.05 -15.51 10.46
CA VAL A 144 -7.90 -16.72 10.50
C VAL A 144 -9.24 -16.41 11.17
N GLY A 145 -10.32 -16.61 10.42
CA GLY A 145 -11.69 -16.35 10.87
C GLY A 145 -12.01 -14.86 11.07
N PHE A 146 -11.26 -13.97 10.40
CA PHE A 146 -11.59 -12.55 10.29
C PHE A 146 -12.49 -12.35 9.06
N SER A 147 -13.50 -11.50 9.19
CA SER A 147 -14.24 -10.95 8.05
C SER A 147 -13.33 -10.10 7.16
N GLY A 148 -13.77 -9.79 5.93
CA GLY A 148 -13.00 -8.95 5.01
C GLY A 148 -12.61 -7.59 5.62
N GLY A 149 -13.56 -6.94 6.31
CA GLY A 149 -13.31 -5.69 7.03
C GLY A 149 -12.30 -5.83 8.17
N GLU A 150 -12.37 -6.92 8.93
CA GLU A 150 -11.39 -7.19 9.99
C GLU A 150 -10.00 -7.47 9.43
N LYS A 151 -9.89 -8.16 8.29
CA LYS A 151 -8.60 -8.38 7.59
C LYS A 151 -7.97 -7.06 7.16
N LYS A 152 -8.76 -6.14 6.58
CA LYS A 152 -8.26 -4.81 6.19
C LYS A 152 -7.89 -3.94 7.38
N ARG A 153 -8.69 -3.95 8.46
CA ARG A 153 -8.32 -3.26 9.71
C ARG A 153 -7.04 -3.84 10.31
N ASN A 154 -6.88 -5.17 10.29
CA ASN A 154 -5.65 -5.82 10.74
C ASN A 154 -4.45 -5.40 9.89
N GLU A 155 -4.58 -5.34 8.56
CA GLU A 155 -3.54 -4.81 7.67
C GLU A 155 -3.12 -3.38 8.02
N MET A 156 -4.08 -2.50 8.33
CA MET A 156 -3.78 -1.15 8.80
C MET A 156 -3.09 -1.14 10.18
N VAL A 157 -3.39 -2.09 11.06
CA VAL A 157 -2.63 -2.29 12.31
C VAL A 157 -1.18 -2.69 11.99
N GLN A 158 -0.95 -3.54 10.99
CA GLN A 158 0.42 -3.88 10.55
C GLN A 158 1.16 -2.65 10.07
N MET A 159 0.53 -1.84 9.20
CA MET A 159 1.10 -0.57 8.74
C MET A 159 1.44 0.36 9.91
N GLY A 160 0.55 0.47 10.91
CA GLY A 160 0.78 1.30 12.08
C GLY A 160 1.92 0.81 12.98
N ILE A 161 2.15 -0.51 13.06
CA ILE A 161 3.22 -1.12 13.85
C ILE A 161 4.57 -1.04 13.11
N LEU A 162 4.57 -1.30 11.80
CA LEU A 162 5.77 -1.27 10.96
C LEU A 162 6.22 0.16 10.64
N ASP A 163 5.32 1.13 10.75
CA ASP A 163 5.55 2.57 10.59
C ASP A 163 6.36 2.93 9.32
N PRO A 164 5.87 2.54 8.13
CA PRO A 164 6.62 2.72 6.89
C PRO A 164 6.75 4.20 6.51
N LYS A 165 7.74 4.48 5.66
CA LYS A 165 7.91 5.77 4.97
C LYS A 165 7.03 5.86 3.73
N LEU A 166 6.92 4.77 2.97
CA LEU A 166 6.07 4.69 1.78
C LEU A 166 5.07 3.56 1.95
N ALA A 167 3.78 3.85 1.81
CA ALA A 167 2.74 2.82 1.74
C ALA A 167 2.13 2.77 0.34
N ILE A 168 2.18 1.60 -0.29
CA ILE A 168 1.44 1.29 -1.51
C ILE A 168 0.22 0.47 -1.10
N LEU A 169 -0.97 1.02 -1.28
CA LEU A 169 -2.22 0.43 -0.81
C LEU A 169 -3.08 0.05 -2.01
N ASP A 170 -3.10 -1.24 -2.35
CA ASP A 170 -3.75 -1.77 -3.54
C ASP A 170 -5.16 -2.29 -3.22
N GLU A 171 -6.17 -1.53 -3.68
CA GLU A 171 -7.59 -1.85 -3.50
C GLU A 171 -7.96 -2.16 -2.05
N THR A 172 -7.47 -1.36 -1.11
CA THR A 172 -7.75 -1.51 0.32
C THR A 172 -9.23 -1.31 0.64
N ASP A 173 -9.97 -0.61 -0.22
CA ASP A 173 -11.41 -0.34 -0.15
C ASP A 173 -12.30 -1.49 -0.65
N SER A 174 -11.74 -2.47 -1.35
CA SER A 174 -12.52 -3.55 -1.96
C SER A 174 -13.25 -4.40 -0.90
N GLY A 175 -14.57 -4.51 -1.06
CA GLY A 175 -15.43 -5.33 -0.19
C GLY A 175 -15.70 -4.73 1.19
N LEU A 176 -15.39 -3.44 1.41
CA LEU A 176 -15.69 -2.75 2.66
C LEU A 176 -17.05 -2.05 2.64
N ASP A 177 -17.77 -2.13 3.76
CA ASP A 177 -18.91 -1.24 4.04
C ASP A 177 -18.42 0.17 4.39
N ILE A 178 -19.37 1.10 4.54
CA ILE A 178 -19.08 2.52 4.81
C ILE A 178 -18.32 2.71 6.12
N ASP A 179 -18.69 1.96 7.16
CA ASP A 179 -18.08 2.10 8.49
C ASP A 179 -16.64 1.58 8.50
N ALA A 180 -16.39 0.44 7.84
CA ALA A 180 -15.06 -0.12 7.68
C ALA A 180 -14.18 0.77 6.79
N LEU A 181 -14.72 1.32 5.71
CA LEU A 181 -14.02 2.23 4.81
C LEU A 181 -13.56 3.49 5.57
N ARG A 182 -14.44 4.07 6.40
CA ARG A 182 -14.12 5.21 7.24
C ARG A 182 -13.00 4.89 8.22
N VAL A 183 -13.08 3.77 8.93
CA VAL A 183 -12.05 3.35 9.90
C VAL A 183 -10.69 3.14 9.22
N VAL A 184 -10.69 2.53 8.04
CA VAL A 184 -9.47 2.34 7.24
C VAL A 184 -8.90 3.70 6.80
N GLY A 185 -9.73 4.60 6.27
CA GLY A 185 -9.31 5.93 5.85
C GLY A 185 -8.75 6.78 6.99
N ASP A 186 -9.45 6.80 8.14
CA ASP A 186 -8.99 7.49 9.36
C ASP A 186 -7.65 6.91 9.85
N GLY A 187 -7.48 5.58 9.77
CA GLY A 187 -6.23 4.90 10.08
C GLY A 187 -5.08 5.31 9.15
N ILE A 188 -5.31 5.33 7.84
CA ILE A 188 -4.32 5.79 6.85
C ILE A 188 -3.88 7.22 7.16
N ASN A 189 -4.83 8.13 7.39
CA ASN A 189 -4.52 9.52 7.73
C ASN A 189 -3.70 9.64 9.02
N ALA A 190 -4.08 8.93 10.08
CA ALA A 190 -3.39 8.99 11.37
C ALA A 190 -1.95 8.43 11.31
N ILE A 191 -1.70 7.44 10.44
CA ILE A 191 -0.39 6.78 10.34
C ILE A 191 0.52 7.47 9.30
N MET A 192 -0.04 7.88 8.16
CA MET A 192 0.73 8.23 6.97
C MET A 192 0.73 9.72 6.64
N ARG A 193 -0.21 10.52 7.15
CA ARG A 193 -0.27 11.96 6.83
C ARG A 193 0.77 12.75 7.64
N ARG A 194 2.05 12.55 7.33
CA ARG A 194 3.22 13.16 7.97
C ARG A 194 4.20 13.68 6.92
N PRO A 195 5.00 14.73 7.20
CA PRO A 195 5.91 15.33 6.21
C PRO A 195 6.99 14.41 5.67
N ASP A 196 7.32 13.34 6.41
CA ASP A 196 8.38 12.38 6.09
C ASP A 196 7.85 11.10 5.43
N LYS A 197 6.56 11.05 5.07
CA LYS A 197 5.89 9.86 4.57
C LYS A 197 5.16 10.10 3.25
N ALA A 198 4.96 9.04 2.48
CA ALA A 198 4.17 9.10 1.25
C ALA A 198 3.21 7.91 1.13
N VAL A 199 2.14 8.12 0.37
CA VAL A 199 1.16 7.08 0.06
C VAL A 199 0.91 7.01 -1.44
N LEU A 200 0.90 5.81 -1.97
CA LEU A 200 0.34 5.49 -3.28
C LEU A 200 -0.92 4.65 -3.08
N LEU A 201 -2.08 5.29 -3.17
CA LEU A 201 -3.38 4.62 -3.18
C LEU A 201 -3.66 4.11 -4.59
N ILE A 202 -3.92 2.82 -4.74
CA ILE A 202 -4.47 2.25 -5.97
C ILE A 202 -5.90 1.89 -5.66
N THR A 203 -6.84 2.53 -6.35
CA THR A 203 -8.27 2.28 -6.14
C THR A 203 -9.05 2.39 -7.44
N HIS A 204 -10.20 1.73 -7.44
CA HIS A 204 -11.21 1.83 -8.48
C HIS A 204 -12.33 2.80 -8.13
N TYR A 205 -12.52 3.11 -6.84
CA TYR A 205 -13.64 3.88 -6.34
C TYR A 205 -13.19 5.18 -5.71
N GLN A 206 -13.92 6.24 -6.00
CA GLN A 206 -13.70 7.57 -5.42
C GLN A 206 -13.92 7.56 -3.89
N ARG A 207 -14.79 6.68 -3.39
CA ARG A 207 -15.26 6.70 -1.99
C ARG A 207 -14.15 6.64 -0.93
N LEU A 208 -13.04 5.95 -1.17
CA LEU A 208 -11.91 5.98 -0.22
C LEU A 208 -11.24 7.35 -0.18
N LEU A 209 -11.21 8.05 -1.32
CA LEU A 209 -10.59 9.36 -1.51
C LEU A 209 -11.36 10.48 -0.81
N ASP A 210 -12.64 10.27 -0.48
CA ASP A 210 -13.38 11.16 0.42
C ASP A 210 -12.80 11.17 1.84
N TYR A 211 -12.27 10.03 2.29
CA TYR A 211 -11.66 9.89 3.61
C TYR A 211 -10.17 10.18 3.57
N VAL A 212 -9.48 9.72 2.53
CA VAL A 212 -8.04 9.91 2.32
C VAL A 212 -7.84 10.81 1.11
N GLN A 213 -7.94 12.13 1.34
CA GLN A 213 -7.83 13.12 0.28
C GLN A 213 -6.42 13.09 -0.34
N PRO A 214 -6.28 12.75 -1.64
CA PRO A 214 -5.00 12.77 -2.32
C PRO A 214 -4.61 14.19 -2.71
N ASP A 215 -3.30 14.44 -2.77
CA ASP A 215 -2.72 15.66 -3.34
C ASP A 215 -2.72 15.57 -4.88
N PHE A 216 -2.51 14.37 -5.42
CA PHE A 216 -2.48 14.10 -6.85
C PHE A 216 -3.27 12.85 -7.22
N VAL A 217 -3.99 12.92 -8.35
CA VAL A 217 -4.69 11.79 -8.95
C VAL A 217 -4.09 11.52 -10.33
N HIS A 218 -3.82 10.27 -10.63
CA HIS A 218 -3.27 9.79 -11.89
C HIS A 218 -4.20 8.76 -12.52
N VAL A 219 -4.47 8.89 -13.81
CA VAL A 219 -5.23 7.91 -14.58
C VAL A 219 -4.26 7.00 -15.31
N LEU A 220 -4.28 5.73 -14.96
CA LEU A 220 -3.54 4.68 -15.63
C LEU A 220 -4.42 4.02 -16.69
N ALA A 221 -3.99 4.04 -17.94
CA ALA A 221 -4.62 3.35 -19.06
C ALA A 221 -3.56 2.70 -19.95
N ALA A 222 -3.85 1.50 -20.45
CA ALA A 222 -2.98 0.74 -21.35
C ALA A 222 -1.50 0.65 -20.91
N GLY A 223 -1.24 0.59 -19.59
CA GLY A 223 0.12 0.47 -19.03
C GLY A 223 0.88 1.79 -18.86
N ARG A 224 0.23 2.94 -19.02
CA ARG A 224 0.82 4.29 -18.89
C ARG A 224 -0.08 5.23 -18.11
N ILE A 225 0.52 6.24 -17.47
CA ILE A 225 -0.25 7.36 -16.91
C ILE A 225 -0.61 8.29 -18.07
N VAL A 226 -1.90 8.45 -18.33
CA VAL A 226 -2.43 9.24 -19.47
C VAL A 226 -2.92 10.62 -19.06
N LYS A 227 -3.32 10.79 -17.80
CA LYS A 227 -3.77 12.07 -17.23
C LYS A 227 -3.35 12.16 -15.77
N SER A 228 -3.00 13.35 -15.32
CA SER A 228 -2.74 13.66 -13.91
C SER A 228 -3.39 14.99 -13.55
N GLY A 229 -3.86 15.14 -12.32
CA GLY A 229 -4.53 16.34 -11.82
C GLY A 229 -4.61 16.34 -10.31
N GLY A 230 -5.34 17.31 -9.74
CA GLY A 230 -5.65 17.33 -8.32
C GLY A 230 -6.81 16.38 -7.96
N PRO A 231 -7.26 16.41 -6.69
CA PRO A 231 -8.36 15.56 -6.22
C PRO A 231 -9.67 15.73 -7.00
N GLU A 232 -9.90 16.87 -7.65
CA GLU A 232 -11.06 17.10 -8.54
C GLU A 232 -11.15 16.10 -9.70
N LEU A 233 -10.00 15.56 -10.16
CA LEU A 233 -9.97 14.57 -11.23
C LEU A 233 -10.65 13.26 -10.83
N ALA A 234 -10.60 12.87 -9.55
CA ALA A 234 -11.29 11.67 -9.09
C ALA A 234 -12.82 11.82 -9.18
N LEU A 235 -13.35 13.02 -8.88
CA LEU A 235 -14.77 13.34 -8.97
C LEU A 235 -15.25 13.41 -10.43
N GLU A 236 -14.42 13.94 -11.33
CA GLU A 236 -14.67 13.91 -12.78
C GLU A 236 -14.80 12.47 -13.29
N LEU A 237 -13.84 11.61 -12.93
CA LEU A 237 -13.81 10.20 -13.33
C LEU A 237 -15.01 9.39 -12.83
N GLU A 238 -15.50 9.66 -11.62
CA GLU A 238 -16.68 8.99 -11.08
C GLU A 238 -17.96 9.38 -11.85
N ARG A 239 -18.06 10.65 -12.28
CA ARG A 239 -19.22 11.16 -13.03
C ARG A 239 -19.24 10.70 -14.49
N GLU A 240 -18.08 10.78 -15.16
CA GLU A 240 -17.97 10.60 -16.62
C GLU A 240 -17.51 9.19 -17.01
N GLY A 241 -16.95 8.45 -16.05
CA GLY A 241 -16.35 7.14 -16.30
C GLY A 241 -15.01 7.24 -17.04
N TYR A 242 -14.41 6.09 -17.32
CA TYR A 242 -13.07 6.02 -17.94
C TYR A 242 -13.10 6.08 -19.48
N ALA A 243 -14.28 6.07 -20.12
CA ALA A 243 -14.41 5.86 -21.56
C ALA A 243 -13.80 6.99 -22.40
N GLU A 244 -13.94 8.24 -21.95
CA GLU A 244 -13.42 9.40 -22.69
C GLU A 244 -11.90 9.58 -22.55
N ILE A 245 -11.29 9.02 -21.48
CA ILE A 245 -9.86 9.17 -21.17
C ILE A 245 -9.04 7.97 -21.64
N ALA A 246 -9.67 6.82 -21.89
CA ALA A 246 -9.01 5.60 -22.36
C ALA A 246 -8.98 5.46 -23.89
N ALA A 247 -9.55 6.42 -24.64
CA ALA A 247 -9.54 6.49 -26.10
C ALA A 247 -8.25 7.15 -26.63
#